data_AF-A0A6P8P423-F1
#
_entry.id   AF-A0A6P8P423-F1
#
_cell.length_a   1.000
_cell.length_b   1.000
_cell.length_c   1.000
_cell.angle_alpha   90.00
_cell.angle_beta   90.00
_cell.angle_gamma   90.00
#
_symmetry.space_group_name_H-M   'P 1'
#
loop_
_entity.id
_entity.type
_entity.pdbx_description
1 polymer ?
#
loop_
_entity_poly.entity_id
_entity_poly.type
_entity_poly.pdbx_seq_one_letter_code
_entity_poly.pdbx_strand_id
1 'polypeptide(L)'
;MLMLCLKWWTLEIGTFLTGWLGLVELGAQAVLYQIYMLAFLLPSALAVTANIRVGIALGARNVAQAKRSTSIVFSCTGFFALLTSIFAVALKNVLGAVFTNDTKIITLVSTLLPVFAAAHLFDAFTFTASGVLRATGKQLVGAIINGVGYCVIGLPLEISLMFPAKLGSLGLWLGILVSILLQFINLLVVILRLDWDKAMEEAQLRTGLNRKGHNLNLDSSAKKKSSYTGHPLGDITDPEQTTSAATSSPTGRVVLTKDLLVRRGAALGAAIAILIAAVLIRIFVS
;
A
#
# COMPACT_ATOMS: atom_id res chain seq x y z
N MET A 1 1.52 4.06 -4.48
CA MET A 1 0.68 5.10 -3.87
C MET A 1 -0.80 4.87 -4.12
N LEU A 2 -1.24 4.67 -5.38
CA LEU A 2 -2.65 4.39 -5.71
C LEU A 2 -3.28 3.24 -4.89
N MET A 3 -2.52 2.14 -4.70
CA MET A 3 -2.94 0.96 -3.94
C MET A 3 -3.41 1.27 -2.50
N LEU A 4 -2.81 2.28 -1.87
CA LEU A 4 -3.15 2.71 -0.51
C LEU A 4 -4.26 3.76 -0.54
N CYS A 5 -4.22 4.71 -1.47
CA CYS A 5 -5.20 5.78 -1.58
C CYS A 5 -6.62 5.27 -1.81
N LEU A 6 -6.80 4.28 -2.69
CA LEU A 6 -8.13 3.74 -3.01
C LEU A 6 -8.85 3.22 -1.78
N LYS A 7 -8.10 2.56 -0.89
CA LYS A 7 -8.64 2.02 0.35
C LYS A 7 -9.08 3.12 1.32
N TRP A 8 -8.24 4.14 1.52
CA TRP A 8 -8.58 5.27 2.37
C TRP A 8 -9.80 6.02 1.83
N TRP A 9 -9.87 6.23 0.51
CA TRP A 9 -11.02 6.87 -0.11
C TRP A 9 -12.31 6.07 0.09
N THR A 10 -12.28 4.74 -0.04
CA THR A 10 -13.46 3.91 0.25
C THR A 10 -13.89 4.02 1.71
N LEU A 11 -12.95 4.07 2.66
CA LEU A 11 -13.29 4.31 4.07
C LEU A 11 -13.92 5.69 4.31
N GLU A 12 -13.39 6.75 3.69
CA GLU A 12 -13.98 8.10 3.79
C GLU A 12 -15.37 8.19 3.14
N ILE A 13 -15.56 7.52 2.00
CA ILE A 13 -16.87 7.39 1.36
C ILE A 13 -17.82 6.66 2.32
N GLY A 14 -17.39 5.56 2.95
CA GLY A 14 -18.15 4.86 3.99
C GLY A 14 -18.55 5.77 5.15
N THR A 15 -17.65 6.64 5.62
CA THR A 15 -17.95 7.63 6.67
C THR A 15 -18.98 8.67 6.22
N PHE A 16 -18.90 9.13 4.97
CA PHE A 16 -19.93 10.01 4.41
C PHE A 16 -21.29 9.31 4.34
N LEU A 17 -21.29 8.03 3.98
CA LEU A 17 -22.47 7.18 3.90
C LEU A 17 -23.14 6.96 5.27
N THR A 18 -22.37 6.70 6.33
CA THR A 18 -22.93 6.60 7.69
C THR A 18 -23.47 7.94 8.20
N GLY A 19 -22.86 9.05 7.77
CA GLY A 19 -23.40 10.40 7.98
C GLY A 19 -24.81 10.61 7.45
N TRP A 20 -25.16 9.93 6.34
CA TRP A 20 -26.51 9.97 5.77
C TRP A 20 -27.55 9.23 6.62
N LEU A 21 -27.15 8.16 7.34
CA LEU A 21 -28.04 7.39 8.20
C LEU A 21 -28.42 8.14 9.48
N GLY A 22 -27.49 8.93 10.03
CA GLY A 22 -27.76 9.79 11.19
C GLY A 22 -26.56 9.98 12.11
N LEU A 23 -26.75 10.81 13.14
CA LEU A 23 -25.68 11.21 14.07
C LEU A 23 -25.08 10.05 14.87
N VAL A 24 -25.90 9.05 15.25
CA VAL A 24 -25.45 7.90 16.04
C VAL A 24 -24.52 7.00 15.21
N GLU A 25 -24.89 6.73 13.96
CA GLU A 25 -24.13 5.90 13.01
C GLU A 25 -22.81 6.59 12.63
N LEU A 26 -22.85 7.90 12.37
CA LEU A 26 -21.65 8.71 12.13
C LEU A 26 -20.71 8.72 13.34
N GLY A 27 -21.24 8.88 14.54
CA GLY A 27 -20.46 8.86 15.78
C GLY A 27 -19.79 7.51 16.01
N ALA A 28 -20.52 6.40 15.79
CA ALA A 28 -19.95 5.05 15.91
C ALA A 28 -18.86 4.80 14.87
N GLN A 29 -19.06 5.25 13.63
CA GLN A 29 -18.07 5.15 12.57
C GLN A 29 -16.79 5.94 12.91
N ALA A 30 -16.90 7.15 13.45
CA ALA A 30 -15.74 7.95 13.87
C ALA A 30 -14.92 7.25 14.97
N VAL A 31 -15.58 6.66 15.97
CA VAL A 31 -14.93 5.87 17.02
C VAL A 31 -14.22 4.65 16.43
N LEU A 32 -14.89 3.90 15.56
CA LEU A 32 -14.30 2.73 14.89
C LEU A 32 -13.11 3.11 14.02
N TYR A 33 -13.17 4.24 13.31
CA TYR A 33 -12.07 4.75 12.51
C TYR A 33 -10.84 5.06 13.38
N GLN A 34 -11.03 5.65 14.56
CA GLN A 34 -9.93 5.90 15.48
C GLN A 34 -9.30 4.60 16.01
N ILE A 35 -10.12 3.61 16.36
CA ILE A 35 -9.67 2.27 16.75
C ILE A 35 -8.93 1.59 15.58
N TYR A 36 -9.43 1.73 14.34
CA TYR A 36 -8.81 1.21 13.13
C TYR A 36 -7.41 1.78 12.93
N MET A 37 -7.24 3.10 13.05
CA MET A 37 -5.94 3.76 12.87
C MET A 37 -4.90 3.26 13.89
N LEU A 38 -5.31 3.06 15.14
CA LEU A 38 -4.44 2.50 16.17
C LEU A 38 -4.04 1.05 15.85
N ALA A 39 -5.01 0.22 15.46
CA ALA A 39 -4.77 -1.17 15.10
C ALA A 39 -3.92 -1.30 13.82
N PHE A 40 -4.06 -0.36 12.88
CA PHE A 40 -3.36 -0.33 11.59
C PHE A 40 -1.86 -0.05 11.71
N LEU A 41 -1.40 0.58 12.79
CA LEU A 41 0.00 0.94 12.96
C LEU A 41 0.94 -0.28 12.88
N LEU A 42 0.56 -1.39 13.52
CA LEU A 42 1.36 -2.63 13.53
C LEU A 42 1.45 -3.29 12.14
N PRO A 43 0.33 -3.61 11.44
CA PRO A 43 0.39 -4.13 10.07
C PRO A 43 1.14 -3.20 9.09
N SER A 44 1.00 -1.89 9.25
CA SER A 44 1.69 -0.92 8.39
C SER A 44 3.22 -1.04 8.52
N ALA A 45 3.73 -1.17 9.75
CA ALA A 45 5.15 -1.33 10.03
C ALA A 45 5.69 -2.67 9.50
N LEU A 46 4.92 -3.75 9.65
CA LEU A 46 5.26 -5.06 9.09
C LEU A 46 5.29 -5.04 7.56
N ALA A 47 4.35 -4.34 6.92
CA ALA A 47 4.34 -4.18 5.46
C ALA A 47 5.56 -3.41 4.94
N VAL A 48 6.03 -2.38 5.67
CA VAL A 48 7.28 -1.67 5.36
C VAL A 48 8.49 -2.59 5.58
N THR A 49 8.49 -3.35 6.67
CA THR A 49 9.56 -4.31 6.99
C THR A 49 9.69 -5.40 5.94
N ALA A 50 8.56 -5.98 5.50
CA ALA A 50 8.51 -6.91 4.38
C ALA A 50 9.10 -6.29 3.12
N ASN A 51 8.69 -5.06 2.79
CA ASN A 51 9.17 -4.37 1.60
C ASN A 51 10.71 -4.25 1.59
N ILE A 52 11.29 -3.82 2.71
CA ILE A 52 12.74 -3.61 2.85
C ILE A 52 13.49 -4.95 2.83
N ARG A 53 13.10 -5.91 3.67
CA ARG A 53 13.82 -7.19 3.83
C ARG A 53 13.78 -8.03 2.55
N VAL A 54 12.62 -8.11 1.91
CA VAL A 54 12.46 -8.84 0.65
C VAL A 54 13.20 -8.11 -0.47
N GLY A 55 13.10 -6.78 -0.55
CA GLY A 55 13.81 -5.99 -1.55
C GLY A 55 15.32 -6.15 -1.48
N ILE A 56 15.90 -6.08 -0.28
CA ILE A 56 17.35 -6.31 -0.05
C ILE A 56 17.75 -7.73 -0.48
N ALA A 57 16.99 -8.75 -0.09
CA ALA A 57 17.31 -10.14 -0.42
C ALA A 57 17.26 -10.41 -1.94
N LEU A 58 16.27 -9.84 -2.64
CA LEU A 58 16.20 -9.89 -4.11
C LEU A 58 17.37 -9.13 -4.76
N GLY A 59 17.75 -7.98 -4.23
CA GLY A 59 18.93 -7.22 -4.65
C GLY A 59 20.25 -7.96 -4.44
N ALA A 60 20.33 -8.82 -3.42
CA ALA A 60 21.49 -9.66 -3.12
C ALA A 60 21.51 -11.01 -3.86
N ARG A 61 20.59 -11.23 -4.82
CA ARG A 61 20.41 -12.52 -5.53
C ARG A 61 20.12 -13.71 -4.61
N ASN A 62 19.57 -13.46 -3.43
CA ASN A 62 19.27 -14.48 -2.43
C ASN A 62 17.76 -14.74 -2.33
N VAL A 63 17.25 -15.56 -3.25
CA VAL A 63 15.83 -15.94 -3.31
C VAL A 63 15.38 -16.71 -2.06
N ALA A 64 16.24 -17.56 -1.50
CA ALA A 64 15.94 -18.30 -0.28
C ALA A 64 15.68 -17.35 0.90
N GLN A 65 16.51 -16.32 1.06
CA GLN A 65 16.32 -15.29 2.07
C GLN A 65 15.08 -14.43 1.84
N ALA A 66 14.74 -14.14 0.57
CA ALA A 66 13.51 -13.40 0.24
C ALA A 66 12.24 -14.19 0.64
N LYS A 67 12.20 -15.50 0.33
CA LYS A 67 11.12 -16.41 0.73
C LYS A 67 11.03 -16.55 2.25
N ARG A 68 12.17 -16.74 2.93
CA ARG A 68 12.21 -16.85 4.40
C ARG A 68 11.76 -15.56 5.08
N SER A 69 12.21 -14.41 4.59
CA SER A 69 11.81 -13.10 5.12
C SER A 69 10.31 -12.87 4.94
N THR A 70 9.76 -13.26 3.79
CA THR A 70 8.32 -13.22 3.54
C THR A 70 7.56 -14.09 4.54
N SER A 71 7.94 -15.36 4.69
CA SER A 71 7.32 -16.29 5.64
C SER A 71 7.33 -15.75 7.08
N ILE A 72 8.48 -15.26 7.56
CA ILE A 72 8.61 -14.68 8.91
C ILE A 72 7.67 -13.49 9.10
N VAL A 73 7.63 -12.54 8.15
CA VAL A 73 6.78 -11.36 8.30
C VAL A 73 5.29 -11.73 8.24
N PHE A 74 4.89 -12.71 7.44
CA PHE A 74 3.52 -13.24 7.43
C PHE A 74 3.15 -13.89 8.78
N SER A 75 4.06 -14.68 9.38
CA SER A 75 3.84 -15.26 10.71
C SER A 75 3.72 -14.19 11.79
N CYS A 76 4.59 -13.18 11.78
CA CYS A 76 4.48 -12.03 12.69
C CYS A 76 3.16 -11.26 12.48
N THR A 77 2.76 -11.05 11.22
CA THR A 77 1.49 -10.39 10.89
C THR A 77 0.32 -11.16 11.47
N GLY A 78 0.28 -12.48 11.30
CA GLY A 78 -0.75 -13.32 11.88
C GLY A 78 -0.80 -13.23 13.40
N PHE A 79 0.35 -13.31 14.07
CA PHE A 79 0.43 -13.20 15.53
C PHE A 79 -0.12 -11.85 16.03
N PHE A 80 0.38 -10.73 15.50
CA PHE A 80 -0.06 -9.41 15.94
C PHE A 80 -1.50 -9.10 15.56
N ALA A 81 -1.96 -9.50 14.37
CA ALA A 81 -3.33 -9.29 13.93
C ALA A 81 -4.33 -10.11 14.76
N LEU A 82 -3.97 -11.36 15.12
CA LEU A 82 -4.79 -12.15 16.04
C LEU A 82 -4.86 -11.49 17.43
N LEU A 83 -3.72 -11.02 17.93
CA LEU A 83 -3.65 -10.35 19.23
C LEU A 83 -4.53 -9.09 19.25
N THR A 84 -4.39 -8.21 18.26
CA THR A 84 -5.19 -6.98 18.17
C THR A 84 -6.68 -7.28 17.98
N SER A 85 -7.04 -8.27 17.17
CA SER A 85 -8.44 -8.70 17.00
C SER A 85 -9.03 -9.27 18.29
N ILE A 86 -8.27 -10.08 19.05
CA ILE A 86 -8.71 -10.60 20.36
C ILE A 86 -8.93 -9.45 21.34
N PHE A 87 -8.01 -8.48 21.43
CA PHE A 87 -8.17 -7.31 22.28
C PHE A 87 -9.40 -6.47 21.88
N ALA A 88 -9.62 -6.27 20.58
CA ALA A 88 -10.78 -5.53 20.08
C ALA A 88 -12.11 -6.18 20.49
N VAL A 89 -12.20 -7.52 20.43
CA VAL A 89 -13.40 -8.26 20.84
C VAL A 89 -13.53 -8.31 22.36
N ALA A 90 -12.44 -8.55 23.10
CA ALA A 90 -12.46 -8.64 24.56
C ALA A 90 -12.88 -7.32 25.20
N LEU A 91 -12.41 -6.20 24.64
CA LEU A 91 -12.70 -4.85 25.14
C LEU A 91 -13.91 -4.20 24.47
N LYS A 92 -14.73 -4.95 23.72
CA LYS A 92 -15.81 -4.39 22.90
C LYS A 92 -16.81 -3.52 23.67
N ASN A 93 -17.06 -3.87 24.93
CA ASN A 93 -18.02 -3.16 25.78
C ASN A 93 -17.43 -1.90 26.43
N VAL A 94 -16.10 -1.75 26.44
CA VAL A 94 -15.40 -0.65 27.10
C VAL A 94 -14.84 0.34 26.08
N LEU A 95 -14.42 -0.13 24.91
CA LEU A 95 -13.79 0.68 23.87
C LEU A 95 -14.64 1.89 23.47
N GLY A 96 -15.95 1.72 23.27
CA GLY A 96 -16.82 2.85 22.94
C GLY A 96 -16.87 3.92 24.03
N ALA A 97 -16.85 3.51 25.30
CA ALA A 97 -16.93 4.41 26.45
C ALA A 97 -15.67 5.27 26.66
N VAL A 98 -14.53 4.89 26.06
CA VAL A 98 -13.30 5.70 26.08
C VAL A 98 -13.44 6.96 25.23
N PHE A 99 -14.26 6.93 24.19
CA PHE A 99 -14.38 8.02 23.22
C PHE A 99 -15.62 8.90 23.41
N THR A 100 -16.69 8.38 24.01
CA THR A 100 -17.95 9.11 24.17
C THR A 100 -18.74 8.64 25.38
N ASN A 101 -19.58 9.52 25.92
CA ASN A 101 -20.55 9.22 26.98
C ASN A 101 -21.94 8.84 26.44
N ASP A 102 -22.18 8.96 25.13
CA ASP A 102 -23.48 8.60 24.54
C ASP A 102 -23.64 7.08 24.46
N THR A 103 -24.53 6.55 25.29
CA THR A 103 -24.80 5.11 25.39
C THR A 103 -25.24 4.50 24.06
N LYS A 104 -25.96 5.23 23.19
CA LYS A 104 -26.40 4.70 21.88
C LYS A 104 -25.20 4.42 20.98
N ILE A 105 -24.23 5.33 20.96
CA ILE A 105 -22.99 5.16 20.18
C ILE A 105 -22.16 4.02 20.76
N ILE A 106 -22.02 3.95 22.09
CA ILE A 106 -21.26 2.89 22.77
C ILE A 106 -21.83 1.51 22.44
N THR A 107 -23.15 1.34 22.51
CA THR A 107 -23.82 0.07 22.19
C THR A 107 -23.58 -0.30 20.73
N LEU A 108 -23.74 0.65 19.80
CA LEU A 108 -23.52 0.41 18.37
C LEU A 108 -22.07 0.01 18.07
N VAL A 109 -21.09 0.70 18.65
CA VAL A 109 -19.66 0.35 18.52
C VAL A 109 -19.39 -1.07 19.04
N SER A 110 -19.97 -1.46 20.18
CA SER A 110 -19.82 -2.82 20.73
C SER A 110 -20.40 -3.89 19.79
N THR A 111 -21.47 -3.59 19.06
CA THR A 111 -22.04 -4.47 18.03
C THR A 111 -21.16 -4.59 16.79
N LEU A 112 -20.49 -3.50 16.39
CA LEU A 112 -19.65 -3.45 15.18
C LEU A 112 -18.24 -4.03 15.40
N LEU A 113 -17.70 -3.94 16.62
CA LEU A 113 -16.33 -4.34 16.94
C LEU A 113 -15.97 -5.81 16.59
N PRO A 114 -16.85 -6.80 16.76
CA PRO A 114 -16.57 -8.17 16.30
C PRO A 114 -16.38 -8.29 14.79
N VAL A 115 -17.21 -7.60 13.99
CA VAL A 115 -17.10 -7.59 12.52
C VAL A 115 -15.82 -6.86 12.11
N PHE A 116 -15.53 -5.73 12.76
CA PHE A 116 -14.28 -5.01 12.61
C PHE A 116 -13.07 -5.90 12.91
N ALA A 117 -13.08 -6.65 14.01
CA ALA A 117 -11.96 -7.50 14.40
C ALA A 117 -11.71 -8.62 13.39
N ALA A 118 -12.77 -9.19 12.82
CA ALA A 118 -12.66 -10.14 11.72
C ALA A 118 -12.08 -9.48 10.47
N ALA A 119 -12.57 -8.30 10.09
CA ALA A 119 -12.06 -7.56 8.93
C ALA A 119 -10.59 -7.19 9.09
N HIS A 120 -10.20 -6.68 10.26
CA HIS A 120 -8.83 -6.28 10.60
C HIS A 120 -7.83 -7.44 10.46
N LEU A 121 -8.23 -8.65 10.86
CA LEU A 121 -7.38 -9.83 10.78
C LEU A 121 -6.91 -10.09 9.34
N PHE A 122 -7.86 -10.15 8.40
CA PHE A 122 -7.55 -10.35 6.98
C PHE A 122 -6.87 -9.12 6.38
N ASP A 123 -7.28 -7.94 6.83
CA ASP A 123 -6.75 -6.68 6.35
C ASP A 123 -5.25 -6.53 6.60
N ALA A 124 -4.78 -6.96 7.78
CA ALA A 124 -3.37 -6.97 8.11
C ALA A 124 -2.54 -7.80 7.12
N PHE A 125 -3.05 -8.96 6.70
CA PHE A 125 -2.40 -9.78 5.69
C PHE A 125 -2.37 -9.10 4.32
N THR A 126 -3.44 -8.42 3.91
CA THR A 126 -3.45 -7.68 2.64
C THR A 126 -2.38 -6.58 2.64
N PHE A 127 -2.17 -5.88 3.75
CA PHE A 127 -1.12 -4.87 3.89
C PHE A 127 0.28 -5.48 3.77
N THR A 128 0.53 -6.57 4.48
CA THR A 128 1.82 -7.28 4.43
C THR A 128 2.10 -7.80 3.02
N ALA A 129 1.11 -8.43 2.37
CA ALA A 129 1.21 -8.87 0.98
C ALA A 129 1.52 -7.70 0.02
N SER A 130 0.86 -6.55 0.23
CA SER A 130 1.14 -5.32 -0.52
C SER A 130 2.60 -4.86 -0.36
N GLY A 131 3.18 -5.04 0.83
CA GLY A 131 4.60 -4.79 1.09
C GLY A 131 5.52 -5.65 0.24
N VAL A 132 5.22 -6.94 0.14
CA VAL A 132 5.98 -7.90 -0.68
C VAL A 132 5.81 -7.62 -2.18
N LEU A 133 4.61 -7.24 -2.62
CA LEU A 133 4.38 -6.82 -4.02
C LEU A 133 5.19 -5.57 -4.37
N ARG A 134 5.33 -4.62 -3.44
CA ARG A 134 6.21 -3.46 -3.64
C ARG A 134 7.68 -3.86 -3.73
N ALA A 135 8.14 -4.78 -2.88
CA ALA A 135 9.53 -5.27 -2.91
C ALA A 135 9.90 -5.92 -4.25
N THR A 136 8.94 -6.66 -4.84
CA THR A 136 9.13 -7.41 -6.08
C THR A 136 8.91 -6.55 -7.33
N GLY A 137 8.48 -5.29 -7.17
CA GLY A 137 8.17 -4.38 -8.27
C GLY A 137 6.81 -4.63 -8.94
N LYS A 138 5.97 -5.50 -8.37
CA LYS A 138 4.65 -5.88 -8.91
C LYS A 138 3.50 -5.05 -8.32
N GLN A 139 3.76 -3.78 -8.00
CA GLN A 139 2.75 -2.90 -7.38
C GLN A 139 1.50 -2.65 -8.25
N LEU A 140 1.62 -2.76 -9.59
CA LEU A 140 0.49 -2.56 -10.50
C LEU A 140 -0.57 -3.65 -10.32
N VAL A 141 -0.14 -4.91 -10.14
CA VAL A 141 -1.05 -6.04 -9.88
C VAL A 141 -1.84 -5.78 -8.59
N GLY A 142 -1.13 -5.35 -7.53
CA GLY A 142 -1.77 -5.01 -6.26
C GLY A 142 -2.73 -3.81 -6.38
N ALA A 143 -2.37 -2.80 -7.17
CA ALA A 143 -3.23 -1.64 -7.42
C ALA A 143 -4.52 -2.02 -8.15
N ILE A 144 -4.45 -2.94 -9.14
CA ILE A 144 -5.62 -3.45 -9.85
C ILE A 144 -6.52 -4.26 -8.90
N ILE A 145 -5.94 -5.19 -8.14
CA ILE A 145 -6.68 -6.01 -7.17
C ILE A 145 -7.40 -5.12 -6.15
N ASN A 146 -6.72 -4.12 -5.58
CA ASN A 146 -7.34 -3.20 -4.62
C ASN A 146 -8.40 -2.32 -5.27
N GLY A 147 -8.18 -1.82 -6.49
CA GLY A 147 -9.16 -0.98 -7.19
C GLY A 147 -10.43 -1.73 -7.55
N VAL A 148 -10.31 -2.96 -8.06
CA VAL A 148 -11.48 -3.80 -8.33
C VAL A 148 -12.15 -4.20 -7.02
N GLY A 149 -11.38 -4.63 -6.02
CA GLY A 149 -11.89 -5.08 -4.73
C GLY A 149 -12.69 -4.01 -3.99
N TYR A 150 -12.14 -2.79 -3.84
CA TYR A 150 -12.81 -1.73 -3.10
C TYR A 150 -13.80 -0.93 -3.94
N CYS A 151 -13.46 -0.55 -5.18
CA CYS A 151 -14.33 0.35 -5.95
C CYS A 151 -15.43 -0.38 -6.72
N VAL A 152 -15.13 -1.54 -7.32
CA VAL A 152 -16.09 -2.26 -8.18
C VAL A 152 -16.95 -3.22 -7.36
N ILE A 153 -16.39 -3.83 -6.32
CA ILE A 153 -17.10 -4.85 -5.52
C ILE A 153 -17.47 -4.30 -4.14
N GLY A 154 -16.53 -3.66 -3.45
CA GLY A 154 -16.70 -3.13 -2.10
C GLY A 154 -17.81 -2.09 -2.02
N LEU A 155 -17.67 -0.97 -2.73
CA LEU A 155 -18.64 0.13 -2.68
C LEU A 155 -20.08 -0.30 -3.01
N PRO A 156 -20.37 -1.05 -4.09
CA PRO A 156 -21.73 -1.51 -4.35
C PRO A 156 -22.27 -2.44 -3.26
N LEU A 157 -21.41 -3.32 -2.71
CA LEU A 157 -21.81 -4.24 -1.65
C LEU A 157 -22.10 -3.50 -0.34
N GLU A 158 -21.24 -2.56 0.03
CA GLU A 158 -21.41 -1.65 1.17
C GLU A 158 -22.72 -0.88 1.08
N ILE A 159 -22.99 -0.22 -0.05
CA ILE A 159 -24.23 0.53 -0.30
C ILE A 159 -25.45 -0.41 -0.24
N SER A 160 -25.36 -1.59 -0.85
CA SER A 160 -26.46 -2.54 -0.93
C SER A 160 -26.83 -3.14 0.42
N LEU A 161 -25.84 -3.47 1.26
CA LEU A 161 -26.09 -3.97 2.62
C LEU A 161 -26.53 -2.84 3.55
N MET A 162 -26.02 -1.63 3.37
CA MET A 162 -26.34 -0.51 4.24
C MET A 162 -27.78 -0.01 4.05
N PHE A 163 -28.22 0.18 2.80
CA PHE A 163 -29.53 0.78 2.49
C PHE A 163 -30.63 -0.26 2.17
N PRO A 164 -30.61 -1.01 1.04
CA PRO A 164 -31.62 -2.02 0.73
C PRO A 164 -31.85 -3.06 1.83
N ALA A 165 -30.79 -3.61 2.41
CA ALA A 165 -30.90 -4.60 3.47
C ALA A 165 -31.20 -4.01 4.85
N LYS A 166 -31.25 -2.67 4.98
CA LYS A 166 -31.54 -1.93 6.22
C LYS A 166 -30.66 -2.32 7.40
N LEU A 167 -29.40 -2.69 7.14
CA LEU A 167 -28.45 -3.09 8.19
C LEU A 167 -27.66 -1.90 8.77
N GLY A 168 -27.81 -0.68 8.25
CA GLY A 168 -27.09 0.50 8.76
C GLY A 168 -25.57 0.32 8.72
N SER A 169 -24.82 0.84 9.70
CA SER A 169 -23.35 0.67 9.73
C SER A 169 -22.91 -0.79 9.81
N LEU A 170 -23.74 -1.71 10.33
CA LEU A 170 -23.41 -3.13 10.31
C LEU A 170 -23.29 -3.65 8.87
N GLY A 171 -24.17 -3.18 7.99
CA GLY A 171 -24.13 -3.50 6.57
C GLY A 171 -22.86 -3.00 5.89
N LEU A 172 -22.43 -1.78 6.22
CA LEU A 172 -21.16 -1.21 5.75
C LEU A 172 -19.97 -2.10 6.14
N TRP A 173 -19.85 -2.44 7.43
CA TRP A 173 -18.73 -3.24 7.94
C TRP A 173 -18.72 -4.68 7.41
N LEU A 174 -19.89 -5.28 7.18
CA LEU A 174 -20.01 -6.58 6.51
C LEU A 174 -19.57 -6.50 5.05
N GLY A 175 -19.94 -5.44 4.32
CA GLY A 175 -19.47 -5.19 2.95
C GLY A 175 -17.95 -5.06 2.88
N ILE A 176 -17.37 -4.27 3.80
CA ILE A 176 -15.91 -4.13 3.96
C ILE A 176 -15.25 -5.49 4.22
N LEU A 177 -15.80 -6.30 5.14
CA LEU A 177 -15.27 -7.63 5.46
C LEU A 177 -15.21 -8.53 4.22
N VAL A 178 -16.29 -8.59 3.44
CA VAL A 178 -16.35 -9.41 2.22
C VAL A 178 -15.36 -8.91 1.17
N SER A 179 -15.25 -7.59 0.98
CA SER A 179 -14.28 -7.00 0.06
C SER A 179 -12.84 -7.33 0.46
N ILE A 180 -12.50 -7.22 1.75
CA ILE A 180 -11.16 -7.53 2.28
C ILE A 180 -10.86 -9.02 2.15
N LEU A 181 -11.82 -9.91 2.42
CA LEU A 181 -11.66 -11.35 2.23
C LEU A 181 -11.32 -11.70 0.79
N LEU A 182 -12.06 -11.13 -0.17
CA LEU A 182 -11.78 -11.33 -1.58
C LEU A 182 -10.38 -10.82 -1.96
N GLN A 183 -9.98 -9.65 -1.48
CA GLN A 183 -8.65 -9.09 -1.71
C GLN A 183 -7.56 -9.97 -1.10
N PHE A 184 -7.75 -10.46 0.13
CA PHE A 184 -6.83 -11.36 0.80
C PHE A 184 -6.61 -12.64 -0.02
N ILE A 185 -7.68 -13.28 -0.50
CA ILE A 185 -7.58 -14.48 -1.34
C ILE A 185 -6.78 -14.18 -2.62
N ASN A 186 -7.10 -13.09 -3.32
CA ASN A 186 -6.41 -12.71 -4.55
C ASN A 186 -4.92 -12.41 -4.32
N LEU A 187 -4.59 -11.61 -3.31
CA LEU A 187 -3.20 -11.29 -2.95
C LEU A 187 -2.43 -12.53 -2.49
N LEU A 188 -3.07 -13.43 -1.73
CA LEU A 188 -2.46 -14.68 -1.30
C LEU A 188 -2.12 -15.56 -2.51
N VAL A 189 -3.04 -15.71 -3.46
CA VAL A 189 -2.79 -16.44 -4.72
C VAL A 189 -1.61 -15.83 -5.48
N VAL A 190 -1.55 -14.50 -5.60
CA VAL A 190 -0.42 -13.81 -6.27
C VAL A 190 0.91 -14.07 -5.58
N ILE A 191 0.95 -14.03 -4.24
CA ILE A 191 2.17 -14.29 -3.47
C ILE A 191 2.61 -15.76 -3.59
N LEU A 192 1.67 -16.71 -3.53
CA LEU A 192 1.97 -18.13 -3.65
C LEU A 192 2.42 -18.52 -5.07
N ARG A 193 1.89 -17.86 -6.09
CA ARG A 193 2.25 -18.05 -7.51
C ARG A 193 3.42 -17.17 -7.95
N LEU A 194 4.02 -16.41 -7.04
CA LEU A 194 5.10 -15.50 -7.38
C LEU A 194 6.34 -16.29 -7.83
N ASP A 195 6.76 -16.05 -9.07
CA ASP A 195 8.07 -16.50 -9.55
C ASP A 195 9.17 -15.62 -8.94
N TRP A 196 9.82 -16.17 -7.92
CA TRP A 196 10.84 -15.48 -7.14
C TRP A 196 12.15 -15.30 -7.92
N ASP A 197 12.47 -16.23 -8.82
CA ASP A 197 13.69 -16.17 -9.63
C ASP A 197 13.54 -15.08 -10.69
N LYS A 198 12.37 -15.01 -11.35
CA LYS A 198 12.03 -13.89 -12.23
C LYS A 198 12.00 -12.56 -11.49
N ALA A 199 11.41 -12.52 -10.29
CA ALA A 199 11.39 -11.28 -9.50
C ALA A 199 12.79 -10.80 -9.11
N MET A 200 13.72 -11.73 -8.85
CA MET A 200 15.13 -11.44 -8.59
C MET A 200 15.82 -10.91 -9.85
N GLU A 201 15.64 -11.56 -11.00
CA GLU A 201 16.20 -11.10 -12.28
C GLU A 201 15.73 -9.68 -12.62
N GLU A 202 14.42 -9.42 -12.53
CA GLU A 202 13.85 -8.09 -12.71
C GLU A 202 14.46 -7.06 -11.74
N ALA A 203 14.73 -7.45 -10.48
CA ALA A 203 15.38 -6.58 -9.50
C ALA A 203 16.84 -6.27 -9.89
N GLN A 204 17.60 -7.25 -10.38
CA GLN A 204 18.99 -7.06 -10.85
C GLN A 204 19.07 -6.18 -12.09
N LEU A 205 18.10 -6.30 -13.00
CA LEU A 205 17.99 -5.44 -14.17
C LEU A 205 17.74 -3.98 -13.76
N ARG A 206 16.87 -3.75 -12.77
CA ARG A 206 16.57 -2.41 -12.25
C ARG A 206 17.77 -1.74 -11.58
N THR A 207 18.67 -2.50 -10.96
CA THR A 207 19.87 -1.96 -10.30
C THR A 207 21.08 -1.82 -11.24
N GLY A 208 20.97 -2.24 -12.51
CA GLY A 208 22.07 -2.17 -13.47
C GLY A 208 23.22 -3.16 -13.19
N LEU A 209 23.06 -4.05 -12.20
CA LEU A 209 24.06 -5.07 -11.84
C LEU A 209 24.09 -6.25 -12.82
N ASN A 210 23.19 -6.27 -13.80
CA ASN A 210 23.24 -7.19 -14.93
C ASN A 210 23.89 -6.53 -16.16
N ARG A 211 25.12 -6.00 -15.99
CA ARG A 211 26.03 -5.89 -17.12
C ARG A 211 26.49 -7.31 -17.41
N LYS A 212 25.85 -7.95 -18.39
CA LYS A 212 26.28 -9.22 -19.00
C LYS A 212 27.80 -9.28 -19.04
N GLY A 213 28.36 -10.45 -18.76
CA GLY A 213 29.74 -10.80 -19.07
C GLY A 213 30.03 -10.55 -20.56
N HIS A 214 30.33 -9.30 -20.88
CA HIS A 214 30.88 -8.88 -22.15
C HIS A 214 32.38 -8.99 -21.98
N ASN A 215 32.89 -10.17 -22.33
CA ASN A 215 34.27 -10.44 -22.74
C ASN A 215 35.29 -9.37 -22.30
N LEU A 216 35.73 -9.44 -21.05
CA LEU A 216 37.14 -9.21 -20.77
C LEU A 216 37.81 -10.58 -21.01
N ASN A 217 37.90 -11.06 -22.26
CA ASN A 217 39.17 -10.92 -22.98
C ASN A 217 40.00 -9.75 -22.43
N LEU A 218 40.58 -9.99 -21.25
CA LEU A 218 41.88 -9.46 -20.91
C LEU A 218 42.78 -9.94 -22.04
N ASP A 219 42.91 -9.08 -23.04
CA ASP A 219 43.99 -9.15 -24.00
C ASP A 219 45.26 -9.37 -23.19
N SER A 220 45.87 -10.53 -23.42
CA SER A 220 47.16 -10.91 -22.85
C SER A 220 48.30 -10.03 -23.37
N SER A 221 48.00 -9.01 -24.19
CA SER A 221 48.91 -7.97 -24.67
C SER A 221 48.95 -6.73 -23.77
N ALA A 222 49.21 -6.91 -22.48
CA ALA A 222 49.86 -5.88 -21.67
C ALA A 222 51.00 -6.47 -20.84
N LYS A 223 51.62 -7.54 -21.33
CA LYS A 223 52.98 -7.89 -20.94
C LYS A 223 53.90 -6.88 -21.63
N LYS A 224 54.65 -6.11 -20.82
CA LYS A 224 55.80 -5.26 -21.17
C LYS A 224 55.55 -3.75 -21.16
N LYS A 225 55.65 -3.16 -19.97
CA LYS A 225 56.56 -2.04 -19.62
C LYS A 225 56.08 -1.42 -18.31
N SER A 226 56.82 -1.65 -17.23
CA SER A 226 57.62 -0.58 -16.64
C SER A 226 58.26 -1.10 -15.35
N SER A 227 59.57 -0.90 -15.31
CA SER A 227 60.48 -1.23 -14.23
C SER A 227 60.08 -0.55 -12.92
N TYR A 228 60.09 -1.30 -11.82
CA TYR A 228 60.00 -0.74 -10.47
C TYR A 228 61.39 -0.31 -10.01
N THR A 229 61.55 0.96 -9.65
CA THR A 229 62.64 1.45 -8.80
C THR A 229 62.08 2.45 -7.78
N GLY A 230 62.11 2.05 -6.50
CA GLY A 230 62.53 2.83 -5.33
C GLY A 230 61.89 4.18 -4.93
N HIS A 231 61.12 4.13 -3.83
CA HIS A 231 61.22 4.97 -2.60
C HIS A 231 60.79 6.48 -2.62
N PRO A 232 60.54 7.15 -1.46
CA PRO A 232 59.20 7.36 -0.88
C PRO A 232 58.80 8.85 -0.60
N LEU A 233 57.55 9.03 -0.14
CA LEU A 233 57.00 10.05 0.78
C LEU A 233 57.52 11.51 0.79
N GLY A 234 56.60 12.45 0.56
CA GLY A 234 56.62 13.86 0.99
C GLY A 234 55.44 14.58 0.33
N ASP A 235 54.36 14.97 1.02
CA ASP A 235 54.14 16.04 2.01
C ASP A 235 53.15 17.07 1.40
N ILE A 236 52.41 17.71 2.29
CA ILE A 236 51.10 18.37 2.17
C ILE A 236 51.17 19.74 1.47
N THR A 237 50.19 20.08 0.62
CA THR A 237 49.57 21.45 0.56
C THR A 237 48.30 21.51 -0.31
N ASP A 238 47.20 21.97 0.29
CA ASP A 238 45.97 22.54 -0.33
C ASP A 238 46.21 24.03 -0.73
N PRO A 239 45.25 24.81 -1.30
CA PRO A 239 44.18 24.56 -2.28
C PRO A 239 44.13 25.62 -3.44
N GLU A 240 43.13 25.49 -4.33
CA GLU A 240 42.47 26.58 -5.10
C GLU A 240 42.98 26.98 -6.52
N GLN A 241 42.21 26.64 -7.58
CA GLN A 241 41.63 27.60 -8.57
C GLN A 241 40.90 26.93 -9.77
N THR A 242 39.58 27.11 -9.78
CA THR A 242 38.66 27.54 -10.86
C THR A 242 39.08 27.41 -12.35
N THR A 243 38.25 26.79 -13.20
CA THR A 243 37.41 27.46 -14.25
C THR A 243 36.86 26.49 -15.32
N SER A 244 35.53 26.44 -15.39
CA SER A 244 34.61 26.29 -16.54
C SER A 244 35.07 25.64 -17.87
N ALA A 245 34.33 24.61 -18.28
CA ALA A 245 33.85 24.51 -19.66
C ALA A 245 32.50 23.76 -19.70
N ALA A 246 31.42 24.50 -19.92
CA ALA A 246 30.10 24.01 -20.26
C ALA A 246 29.86 24.18 -21.77
N THR A 247 29.45 23.10 -22.44
CA THR A 247 28.69 23.06 -23.72
C THR A 247 28.43 21.57 -24.01
N SER A 248 27.27 21.07 -24.43
CA SER A 248 25.92 21.58 -24.67
C SER A 248 25.10 20.34 -25.05
N SER A 249 23.89 20.22 -24.52
CA SER A 249 22.92 19.20 -24.91
C SER A 249 22.44 19.39 -26.36
N PRO A 250 21.75 18.39 -26.93
CA PRO A 250 20.39 18.72 -27.36
C PRO A 250 19.34 17.66 -27.00
N THR A 251 18.30 18.16 -26.31
CA THR A 251 16.90 18.00 -26.73
C THR A 251 16.22 16.63 -26.63
N GLY A 252 15.79 16.28 -25.42
CA GLY A 252 14.60 15.45 -25.16
C GLY A 252 13.52 16.26 -24.45
N ARG A 253 12.93 17.25 -25.16
CA ARG A 253 11.89 18.15 -24.64
C ARG A 253 10.58 17.41 -24.37
N VAL A 254 10.10 17.53 -23.12
CA VAL A 254 8.76 18.02 -22.76
C VAL A 254 7.58 17.48 -23.60
N VAL A 255 7.20 16.21 -23.41
CA VAL A 255 5.87 15.69 -23.82
C VAL A 255 5.02 15.26 -22.62
N LEU A 256 5.55 15.22 -21.40
CA LEU A 256 4.92 14.48 -20.31
C LEU A 256 4.05 15.29 -19.33
N THR A 257 4.04 16.62 -19.40
CA THR A 257 3.28 17.44 -18.43
C THR A 257 1.86 17.75 -18.87
N LYS A 258 1.62 17.99 -20.17
CA LYS A 258 0.29 18.35 -20.67
C LYS A 258 -0.70 17.19 -20.60
N ASP A 259 -0.31 15.99 -21.03
CA ASP A 259 -1.16 14.80 -20.95
C ASP A 259 -1.52 14.42 -19.52
N LEU A 260 -0.59 14.62 -18.59
CA LEU A 260 -0.80 14.30 -17.18
C LEU A 260 -1.75 15.30 -16.51
N LEU A 261 -1.69 16.57 -16.90
CA LEU A 261 -2.58 17.62 -16.42
C LEU A 261 -3.99 17.47 -17.03
N VAL A 262 -4.08 17.15 -18.32
CA VAL A 262 -5.34 16.89 -19.03
C VAL A 262 -6.03 15.66 -18.44
N ARG A 263 -5.30 14.57 -18.18
CA ARG A 263 -5.87 13.35 -17.61
C ARG A 263 -6.33 13.51 -16.16
N ARG A 264 -5.60 14.30 -15.35
CA ARG A 264 -6.01 14.62 -13.98
C ARG A 264 -7.17 15.62 -13.95
N GLY A 265 -7.17 16.61 -14.84
CA GLY A 265 -8.27 17.57 -15.00
C GLY A 265 -9.56 16.90 -15.48
N ALA A 266 -9.47 15.97 -16.44
CA ALA A 266 -10.62 15.21 -16.91
C ALA A 266 -11.22 14.31 -15.81
N ALA A 267 -10.38 13.67 -14.99
CA ALA A 267 -10.85 12.86 -13.87
C ALA A 267 -11.56 13.72 -12.79
N LEU A 268 -11.01 14.90 -12.48
CA LEU A 268 -11.63 15.84 -11.54
C LEU A 268 -12.95 16.39 -12.09
N GLY A 269 -13.00 16.72 -13.37
CA GLY A 269 -14.22 17.18 -14.05
C GLY A 269 -15.31 16.12 -14.06
N ALA A 270 -14.97 14.85 -14.33
CA ALA A 270 -15.92 13.75 -14.27
C ALA A 270 -16.48 13.54 -12.85
N ALA A 271 -15.63 13.63 -11.82
CA ALA A 271 -16.07 13.51 -10.42
C ALA A 271 -17.03 14.65 -10.01
N ILE A 272 -16.73 15.88 -10.43
CA ILE A 272 -17.60 17.05 -10.17
C ILE A 272 -18.93 16.91 -10.93
N ALA A 273 -18.90 16.45 -12.19
CA ALA A 273 -20.11 16.25 -12.98
C ALA A 273 -21.04 15.19 -12.38
N ILE A 274 -20.48 14.08 -11.87
CA ILE A 274 -21.25 13.04 -11.17
C ILE A 274 -21.87 13.61 -9.89
N LEU A 275 -21.12 14.43 -9.14
CA LEU A 275 -21.62 15.05 -7.91
C LEU A 275 -22.76 16.04 -8.20
N ILE A 276 -22.62 16.87 -9.24
CA ILE A 276 -23.68 17.79 -9.68
C ILE A 276 -24.90 17.02 -10.17
N ALA A 277 -24.73 15.96 -10.96
CA ALA A 277 -25.84 15.13 -11.41
C ALA A 277 -26.58 14.47 -10.24
N ALA A 278 -25.86 13.97 -9.23
CA ALA A 278 -26.46 13.39 -8.04
C ALA A 278 -27.24 14.43 -7.21
N VAL A 279 -26.72 15.66 -7.09
CA VAL A 279 -27.40 16.77 -6.40
C VAL A 279 -28.65 17.20 -7.17
N LEU A 280 -28.58 17.32 -8.50
CA LEU A 280 -29.73 17.67 -9.33
C LEU A 280 -30.83 16.60 -9.28
N ILE A 281 -30.47 15.32 -9.39
CA ILE A 281 -31.44 14.22 -9.24
C ILE A 281 -32.12 14.31 -7.88
N ARG A 282 -31.39 14.63 -6.81
CA ARG A 282 -31.97 14.79 -5.47
C ARG A 282 -32.93 15.98 -5.36
N ILE A 283 -32.66 17.08 -6.06
CA ILE A 283 -33.52 18.28 -6.07
C ILE A 283 -34.79 18.05 -6.89
N PHE A 284 -34.71 17.30 -7.99
CA PHE A 284 -35.85 17.05 -8.87
C PHE A 284 -36.73 15.86 -8.46
N VAL A 285 -36.23 14.98 -7.60
CA VAL A 285 -36.97 13.80 -7.08
C VAL A 285 -37.54 14.04 -5.67
N SER A 286 -37.18 15.16 -5.01
CA SER A 286 -37.77 15.61 -3.75
C SER A 286 -38.85 16.66 -3.96
#